data_AF-A0A7L4CS05-F1
#
_entry.id   AF-A0A7L4CS05-F1
#
_cell.length_a   1.000
_cell.length_b   1.000
_cell.length_c   1.000
_cell.angle_alpha   90.00
_cell.angle_beta   90.00
_cell.angle_gamma   90.00
#
_symmetry.space_group_name_H-M   'P 1'
#
loop_
_entity.id
_entity.type
_entity.pdbx_description
1 polymer ?
#
loop_
_entity_poly.entity_id
_entity_poly.type
_entity_poly.pdbx_seq_one_letter_code
_entity_poly.pdbx_strand_id
1 'polypeptide(L)'
;VVKDIVSKFMVVFRRFRLNSFYPVLGQAVEVDSAFEGWTPCEEEEIIYRMLVPMVPPRGHAFYLEPGRVGQTRVRYSHIRVELQCTCSEVGLVEDMLCFLHHPEEELRNQDPSLLRTLCTGSYLDVEKTARWMHQLVKASWVALPESAQWRLKMLPPGRSCKFQIRKPNNKRILIELLFGVRRSLSDLFFSNQSSDAIFMPKTAWLESYVVAEAKFFRHVATQAPRDSFHLKCLQVCTRILVDTSFSTYTLKTVVMHLLTSVPLSHWRRRDFLLRLLDIMQYLRHCLEEKRLDHFFLGNENVPEEIILPPTFRTATPLNLFQHLAQDPVAHAEAMREFTDLQDR
;
A
#
# COMPACT_ATOMS: atom_id res chain seq x y z
N VAL A 1 -6.89 16.98 -7.16
CA VAL A 1 -6.87 17.59 -5.80
C VAL A 1 -6.02 16.78 -4.83
N VAL A 2 -6.37 15.54 -4.47
CA VAL A 2 -5.60 14.77 -3.47
C VAL A 2 -4.14 14.58 -3.88
N LYS A 3 -3.91 14.07 -5.09
CA LYS A 3 -2.57 13.93 -5.70
C LYS A 3 -1.75 15.22 -5.64
N ASP A 4 -2.38 16.34 -5.94
CA ASP A 4 -1.73 17.65 -5.98
C ASP A 4 -1.30 18.11 -4.57
N ILE A 5 -2.17 17.96 -3.58
CA ILE A 5 -1.87 18.30 -2.17
C ILE A 5 -0.73 17.42 -1.64
N VAL A 6 -0.80 16.10 -1.84
CA VAL A 6 0.26 15.20 -1.40
C VAL A 6 1.56 15.51 -2.13
N SER A 7 1.53 15.81 -3.43
CA SER A 7 2.72 16.22 -4.18
C SER A 7 3.35 17.50 -3.62
N LYS A 8 2.54 18.50 -3.24
CA LYS A 8 3.01 19.73 -2.58
C LYS A 8 3.66 19.42 -1.23
N PHE A 9 3.06 18.55 -0.43
CA PHE A 9 3.70 18.04 0.78
C PHE A 9 5.06 17.40 0.47
N MET A 10 5.17 16.51 -0.52
CA MET A 10 6.44 15.88 -0.89
C MET A 10 7.51 16.89 -1.33
N VAL A 11 7.12 18.00 -1.96
CA VAL A 11 8.05 19.08 -2.32
C VAL A 11 8.53 19.82 -1.07
N VAL A 12 7.61 20.15 -0.17
CA VAL A 12 7.91 20.85 1.08
C VAL A 12 8.77 19.98 2.01
N PHE A 13 8.46 18.69 2.13
CA PHE A 13 9.24 17.72 2.89
C PHE A 13 10.68 17.64 2.40
N ARG A 14 10.87 17.60 1.08
CA ARG A 14 12.21 17.60 0.48
C ARG A 14 12.98 18.85 0.84
N ARG A 15 12.36 20.03 0.79
CA ARG A 15 12.99 21.32 1.16
C ARG A 15 13.39 21.38 2.63
N PHE A 16 12.52 20.94 3.54
CA PHE A 16 12.81 20.94 4.98
C PHE A 16 13.92 19.94 5.39
N ARG A 17 14.28 19.01 4.52
CA ARG A 17 15.09 17.83 4.88
C ARG A 17 16.31 17.61 3.99
N LEU A 18 16.70 18.59 3.18
CA LEU A 18 17.90 18.50 2.32
C LEU A 18 19.17 18.10 3.09
N ASN A 19 19.25 18.44 4.38
CA ASN A 19 20.42 18.19 5.24
C ASN A 19 20.08 17.41 6.53
N SER A 20 19.05 16.57 6.51
CA SER A 20 18.64 15.82 7.71
C SER A 20 19.00 14.34 7.63
N PHE A 21 19.08 13.66 8.77
CA PHE A 21 19.29 12.22 8.87
C PHE A 21 18.00 11.39 8.91
N TYR A 22 16.91 11.92 8.34
CA TYR A 22 15.62 11.23 8.22
C TYR A 22 15.43 10.59 6.84
N PRO A 23 14.55 9.58 6.67
CA PRO A 23 14.38 8.89 5.40
C PRO A 23 13.97 9.86 4.29
N VAL A 24 14.63 9.74 3.14
CA VAL A 24 14.28 10.52 1.96
C VAL A 24 12.98 9.95 1.38
N LEU A 25 11.97 10.82 1.29
CA LEU A 25 10.65 10.45 0.80
C LEU A 25 10.60 10.57 -0.73
N GLY A 26 10.32 9.45 -1.39
CA GLY A 26 10.16 9.37 -2.84
C GLY A 26 8.83 9.96 -3.32
N GLN A 27 8.56 9.84 -4.62
CA GLN A 27 7.26 10.25 -5.17
C GLN A 27 6.14 9.33 -4.64
N ALA A 28 5.10 9.93 -4.07
CA ALA A 28 3.94 9.21 -3.59
C ALA A 28 3.20 8.55 -4.78
N VAL A 29 2.83 7.29 -4.61
CA VAL A 29 2.12 6.48 -5.60
C VAL A 29 0.67 6.36 -5.19
N GLU A 30 -0.25 6.66 -6.11
CA GLU A 30 -1.68 6.46 -5.94
C GLU A 30 -2.00 4.97 -5.87
N VAL A 31 -2.68 4.52 -4.81
CA VAL A 31 -3.01 3.11 -4.60
C VAL A 31 -4.45 2.95 -4.10
N ASP A 32 -5.00 1.74 -4.23
CA ASP A 32 -6.33 1.37 -3.72
C ASP A 32 -7.50 1.92 -4.56
N SER A 33 -8.70 1.45 -4.23
CA SER A 33 -9.99 1.67 -4.89
C SER A 33 -10.28 3.10 -5.33
N ALA A 34 -9.93 4.08 -4.49
CA ALA A 34 -10.22 5.50 -4.75
C ALA A 34 -9.48 6.05 -5.97
N PHE A 35 -8.27 5.54 -6.23
CA PHE A 35 -7.47 5.92 -7.38
C PHE A 35 -7.57 4.92 -8.53
N GLU A 36 -7.84 3.65 -8.21
CA GLU A 36 -8.11 2.60 -9.21
C GLU A 36 -9.51 2.76 -9.85
N GLY A 37 -10.37 3.60 -9.28
CA GLY A 37 -11.63 4.03 -9.89
C GLY A 37 -12.82 3.11 -9.62
N TRP A 38 -12.73 2.25 -8.61
CA TRP A 38 -13.78 1.27 -8.27
C TRP A 38 -14.33 1.39 -6.85
N THR A 39 -14.05 2.48 -6.12
CA THR A 39 -14.73 2.73 -4.84
C THR A 39 -16.25 2.74 -4.98
N PRO A 40 -17.01 2.08 -4.08
CA PRO A 40 -18.46 2.14 -4.03
C PRO A 40 -18.98 3.59 -3.94
N CYS A 41 -19.94 3.96 -4.79
CA CYS A 41 -20.40 5.35 -4.94
C CYS A 41 -21.19 5.93 -3.73
N GLU A 42 -21.47 5.13 -2.70
CA GLU A 42 -22.28 5.48 -1.52
C GLU A 42 -21.46 5.54 -0.22
N GLU A 43 -20.14 5.33 -0.29
CA GLU A 43 -19.29 5.53 0.90
C GLU A 43 -19.34 7.00 1.34
N GLU A 44 -19.82 7.22 2.56
CA GLU A 44 -19.93 8.57 3.15
C GLU A 44 -18.57 9.29 3.24
N GLU A 45 -17.48 8.53 3.42
CA GLU A 45 -16.11 9.06 3.48
C GLU A 45 -15.10 8.17 2.70
N ILE A 46 -14.87 8.52 1.44
CA ILE A 46 -13.82 7.89 0.61
C ILE A 46 -12.42 8.14 1.20
N ILE A 47 -11.68 7.06 1.45
CA ILE A 47 -10.29 7.10 1.92
C ILE A 47 -9.33 7.07 0.72
N TYR A 48 -8.58 8.14 0.52
CA TYR A 48 -7.54 8.18 -0.50
C TYR A 48 -6.21 7.69 0.07
N ARG A 49 -5.75 6.53 -0.39
CA ARG A 49 -4.48 5.94 0.04
C ARG A 49 -3.36 6.25 -0.94
N MET A 50 -2.22 6.66 -0.42
CA MET A 50 -1.01 6.87 -1.22
C MET A 50 0.18 6.21 -0.53
N LEU A 51 0.95 5.41 -1.28
CA LEU A 51 2.19 4.83 -0.78
C LEU A 51 3.35 5.78 -1.04
N VAL A 52 4.09 6.12 0.01
CA VAL A 52 5.30 6.93 -0.03
C VAL A 52 6.53 6.03 0.08
N PRO A 53 7.32 5.87 -1.00
CA PRO A 53 8.59 5.16 -0.93
C PRO A 53 9.56 5.85 0.02
N MET A 54 10.24 5.09 0.87
CA MET A 54 11.31 5.57 1.73
C MET A 54 12.66 5.06 1.25
N VAL A 55 13.63 5.97 1.17
CA VAL A 55 15.02 5.68 0.83
C VAL A 55 15.88 6.05 2.05
N PRO A 56 16.91 5.26 2.39
CA PRO A 56 17.78 5.59 3.51
C PRO A 56 18.43 6.98 3.31
N PRO A 57 18.56 7.77 4.39
CA PRO A 57 19.35 9.01 4.34
C PRO A 57 20.84 8.72 4.19
N ARG A 58 21.62 9.77 3.93
CA ARG A 58 23.07 9.69 3.92
C ARG A 58 23.61 9.14 5.25
N GLY A 59 24.70 8.37 5.16
CA GLY A 59 25.30 7.70 6.30
C GLY A 59 24.45 6.59 6.91
N HIS A 60 23.40 6.13 6.22
CA HIS A 60 22.56 5.03 6.66
C HIS A 60 22.30 4.06 5.50
N ALA A 61 22.13 2.78 5.82
CA ALA A 61 21.70 1.75 4.89
C ALA A 61 20.49 1.01 5.44
N PHE A 62 19.59 0.61 4.55
CA PHE A 62 18.45 -0.25 4.86
C PHE A 62 18.71 -1.66 4.34
N TYR A 63 18.68 -2.64 5.24
CA TYR A 63 18.77 -4.05 4.92
C TYR A 63 17.45 -4.74 5.27
N LEU A 64 16.95 -5.55 4.36
CA LEU A 64 15.73 -6.32 4.56
C LEU A 64 16.09 -7.67 5.16
N GLU A 65 15.71 -7.88 6.41
CA GLU A 65 15.87 -9.15 7.10
C GLU A 65 14.51 -9.86 7.17
N PRO A 66 14.36 -11.04 6.56
CA PRO A 66 13.09 -11.76 6.62
C PRO A 66 12.72 -12.09 8.07
N GLY A 67 11.47 -11.83 8.44
CA GLY A 67 10.97 -12.22 9.75
C GLY A 67 11.01 -13.73 9.93
N ARG A 68 11.17 -14.21 11.17
CA ARG A 68 11.03 -15.65 11.43
C ARG A 68 9.60 -16.04 11.08
N VAL A 69 9.48 -17.01 10.17
CA VAL A 69 8.22 -17.64 9.80
C VAL A 69 7.74 -18.46 11.00
N GLY A 70 7.06 -17.80 11.95
CA GLY A 70 6.21 -18.48 12.91
C GLY A 70 4.89 -18.90 12.25
N GLN A 71 3.88 -19.23 13.06
CA GLN A 71 2.51 -19.58 12.62
C GLN A 71 1.78 -18.47 11.83
N THR A 72 2.42 -17.33 11.55
CA THR A 72 1.82 -16.20 10.84
C THR A 72 1.83 -16.43 9.33
N ARG A 73 0.64 -16.53 8.72
CA ARG A 73 0.45 -16.69 7.26
C ARG A 73 0.86 -15.47 6.41
N VAL A 74 1.31 -14.38 7.04
CA VAL A 74 1.61 -13.10 6.39
C VAL A 74 3.12 -12.96 6.21
N ARG A 75 3.56 -12.63 4.99
CA ARG A 75 4.97 -12.33 4.71
C ARG A 75 5.33 -10.96 5.25
N TYR A 76 6.33 -10.91 6.12
CA TYR A 76 6.85 -9.68 6.67
C TYR A 76 8.37 -9.70 6.75
N SER A 77 8.98 -8.53 6.83
CA SER A 77 10.42 -8.37 7.02
C SER A 77 10.68 -7.26 8.03
N HIS A 78 11.84 -7.33 8.67
CA HIS A 78 12.37 -6.26 9.47
C HIS A 78 13.30 -5.43 8.60
N ILE A 79 13.23 -4.10 8.75
CA ILE A 79 14.13 -3.19 8.04
C ILE A 79 15.23 -2.83 9.03
N ARG A 80 16.38 -3.48 8.91
CA ARG A 80 17.57 -3.17 9.71
C ARG A 80 18.24 -1.92 9.15
N VAL A 81 18.53 -1.00 10.04
CA VAL A 81 19.23 0.24 9.75
C VAL A 81 20.65 0.10 10.27
N GLU A 82 21.63 0.36 9.42
CA GLU A 82 23.04 0.42 9.81
C GLU A 82 23.65 1.74 9.40
N LEU A 83 24.66 2.19 10.15
CA LEU A 83 25.42 3.39 9.81
C LEU A 83 26.44 3.06 8.72
N GLN A 84 26.58 3.97 7.77
CA GLN A 84 27.61 3.94 6.75
C GLN A 84 28.54 5.13 6.93
N CYS A 85 29.83 4.91 6.67
CA CYS A 85 30.82 5.96 6.71
C CYS A 85 30.61 6.93 5.55
N THR A 86 30.55 8.23 5.85
CA THR A 86 30.43 9.30 4.85
C THR A 86 31.75 10.05 4.62
N CYS A 87 32.84 9.70 5.30
CA CYS A 87 34.12 10.45 5.26
C CYS A 87 34.79 10.47 3.88
N SER A 88 34.51 9.48 3.03
CA SER A 88 35.03 9.42 1.65
C SER A 88 34.15 10.16 0.65
N GLU A 89 32.92 10.54 1.04
CA GLU A 89 31.98 11.32 0.22
C GLU A 89 32.28 12.82 0.36
N VAL A 90 33.50 13.22 0.00
CA VAL A 90 33.98 14.60 0.14
C VAL A 90 33.27 15.49 -0.88
N GLY A 91 32.46 16.45 -0.41
CA GLY A 91 32.15 17.65 -1.20
C GLY A 91 30.68 18.04 -1.45
N LEU A 92 29.68 17.62 -0.65
CA LEU A 92 28.30 18.07 -0.89
C LEU A 92 27.63 18.89 0.22
N VAL A 93 28.11 18.87 1.46
CA VAL A 93 27.68 19.80 2.54
C VAL A 93 28.83 19.90 3.56
N GLU A 94 29.40 21.10 3.73
CA GLU A 94 30.66 21.31 4.48
C GLU A 94 30.58 21.04 6.00
N ASP A 95 29.37 20.93 6.57
CA ASP A 95 29.17 20.91 8.04
C ASP A 95 28.57 19.62 8.63
N MET A 96 28.49 18.51 7.88
CA MET A 96 27.93 17.25 8.42
C MET A 96 29.00 16.27 8.92
N LEU A 97 28.94 15.93 10.20
CA LEU A 97 29.88 15.00 10.84
C LEU A 97 29.45 13.54 10.64
N CYS A 98 30.42 12.66 10.40
CA CYS A 98 30.21 11.23 10.25
C CYS A 98 29.91 10.56 11.60
N PHE A 99 28.78 9.85 11.70
CA PHE A 99 28.38 9.14 12.93
C PHE A 99 29.34 8.04 13.39
N LEU A 100 30.19 7.51 12.51
CA LEU A 100 31.11 6.42 12.84
C LEU A 100 32.48 6.89 13.34
N HIS A 101 32.88 8.12 13.00
CA HIS A 101 34.25 8.60 13.24
C HIS A 101 34.31 9.84 14.14
N HIS A 102 33.18 10.46 14.47
CA HIS A 102 33.11 11.56 15.43
C HIS A 102 32.51 11.10 16.75
N PRO A 103 33.00 11.63 17.89
CA PRO A 103 32.48 11.31 19.21
C PRO A 103 31.07 11.89 19.43
N GLU A 104 30.32 11.30 20.36
CA GLU A 104 28.91 11.67 20.58
C GLU A 104 28.70 13.13 20.97
N GLU A 105 29.68 13.74 21.64
CA GLU A 105 29.65 15.13 22.09
C GLU A 105 29.58 16.10 20.91
N GLU A 106 30.36 15.84 19.85
CA GLU A 106 30.37 16.66 18.64
C GLU A 106 29.07 16.47 17.84
N LEU A 107 28.54 15.23 17.84
CA LEU A 107 27.30 14.87 17.16
C LEU A 107 26.04 15.48 17.79
N ARG A 108 26.11 16.05 19.01
CA ARG A 108 24.98 16.75 19.65
C ARG A 108 24.58 18.04 18.93
N ASN A 109 25.51 18.63 18.16
CA ASN A 109 25.27 19.87 17.43
C ASN A 109 24.55 19.66 16.09
N GLN A 110 24.38 18.41 15.65
CA GLN A 110 23.65 18.07 14.43
C GLN A 110 22.36 17.28 14.74
N ASP A 111 21.51 17.12 13.73
CA ASP A 111 20.29 16.33 13.85
C ASP A 111 20.60 14.91 14.37
N PRO A 112 19.75 14.33 15.24
CA PRO A 112 19.96 12.99 15.74
C PRO A 112 19.84 11.96 14.61
N SER A 113 20.66 10.91 14.68
CA SER A 113 20.59 9.78 13.75
C SER A 113 19.18 9.15 13.72
N LEU A 114 18.82 8.66 12.54
CA LEU A 114 17.63 7.83 12.31
C LEU A 114 17.49 6.69 13.34
N LEU A 115 18.62 6.10 13.73
CA LEU A 115 18.68 4.99 14.69
C LEU A 115 18.15 5.40 16.07
N ARG A 116 18.40 6.64 16.49
CA ARG A 116 17.95 7.14 17.80
C ARG A 116 16.48 7.58 17.77
N THR A 117 15.94 7.89 16.60
CA THR A 117 14.62 8.53 16.47
C THR A 117 13.53 7.60 15.96
N LEU A 118 13.72 6.97 14.79
CA LEU A 118 12.70 6.14 14.13
C LEU A 118 12.90 4.64 14.34
N CYS A 119 14.02 4.21 14.92
CA CYS A 119 14.30 2.79 15.13
C CYS A 119 14.00 2.34 16.58
N THR A 120 13.69 1.06 16.74
CA THR A 120 13.65 0.35 18.01
C THR A 120 14.75 -0.70 17.98
N GLY A 121 15.84 -0.46 18.72
CA GLY A 121 17.13 -1.12 18.45
C GLY A 121 17.66 -0.70 17.08
N SER A 122 18.13 -1.66 16.29
CA SER A 122 18.62 -1.42 14.93
C SER A 122 17.54 -1.53 13.85
N TYR A 123 16.25 -1.66 14.22
CA TYR A 123 15.18 -1.90 13.26
C TYR A 123 14.24 -0.71 13.16
N LEU A 124 13.88 -0.33 11.92
CA LEU A 124 12.94 0.75 11.67
C LEU A 124 11.56 0.40 12.24
N ASP A 125 11.05 1.26 13.12
CA ASP A 125 9.79 1.05 13.83
C ASP A 125 8.66 1.75 13.07
N VAL A 126 7.62 0.99 12.76
CA VAL A 126 6.49 1.43 11.96
C VAL A 126 5.70 2.54 12.66
N GLU A 127 5.48 2.44 13.97
CA GLU A 127 4.71 3.41 14.75
C GLU A 127 5.51 4.70 14.99
N LYS A 128 6.82 4.59 15.24
CA LYS A 128 7.70 5.78 15.33
C LYS A 128 7.73 6.52 13.98
N THR A 129 7.84 5.78 12.88
CA THR A 129 7.80 6.35 11.52
C THR A 129 6.45 7.01 11.22
N ALA A 130 5.34 6.38 11.59
CA ALA A 130 3.99 6.94 11.43
C ALA A 130 3.84 8.27 12.19
N ARG A 131 4.28 8.30 13.46
CA ARG A 131 4.25 9.49 14.30
C ARG A 131 5.12 10.61 13.74
N TRP A 132 6.30 10.28 13.24
CA TRP A 132 7.17 11.24 12.57
C TRP A 132 6.51 11.86 11.33
N MET A 133 5.95 11.03 10.45
CA MET A 133 5.21 11.50 9.27
C MET A 133 4.02 12.39 9.66
N HIS A 134 3.30 12.01 10.71
CA HIS A 134 2.19 12.80 11.26
C HIS A 134 2.65 14.20 11.72
N GLN A 135 3.78 14.30 12.43
CA GLN A 135 4.34 15.61 12.80
C GLN A 135 4.82 16.39 11.58
N LEU A 136 5.42 15.72 10.61
CA LEU A 136 5.93 16.34 9.39
C LEU A 136 4.81 16.97 8.55
N VAL A 137 3.68 16.25 8.37
CA VAL A 137 2.47 16.77 7.72
C VAL A 137 1.94 17.99 8.46
N LYS A 138 1.81 17.89 9.80
CA LYS A 138 1.30 18.98 10.63
C LYS A 138 2.17 20.24 10.54
N ALA A 139 3.49 20.08 10.65
CA ALA A 139 4.44 21.18 10.56
C ALA A 139 4.51 21.79 9.16
N SER A 140 4.36 20.99 8.11
CA SER A 140 4.42 21.46 6.73
C SER A 140 3.12 22.09 6.25
N TRP A 141 1.99 21.84 6.91
CA TRP A 141 0.69 22.35 6.49
C TRP A 141 0.67 23.87 6.34
N VAL A 142 1.29 24.60 7.27
CA VAL A 142 1.33 26.08 7.24
C VAL A 142 2.07 26.65 6.03
N ALA A 143 2.93 25.85 5.38
CA ALA A 143 3.66 26.26 4.18
C ALA A 143 2.85 26.02 2.88
N LEU A 144 1.73 25.30 2.95
CA LEU A 144 0.90 25.03 1.77
C LEU A 144 -0.08 26.20 1.54
N PRO A 145 -0.30 26.65 0.28
CA PRO A 145 -1.27 27.68 -0.04
C PRO A 145 -2.69 27.34 0.43
N GLU A 146 -3.06 26.07 0.41
CA GLU A 146 -4.38 25.58 0.84
C GLU A 146 -4.67 25.85 2.33
N SER A 147 -3.64 26.02 3.16
CA SER A 147 -3.79 26.23 4.60
C SER A 147 -4.55 27.50 4.96
N ALA A 148 -4.60 28.50 4.07
CA ALA A 148 -5.32 29.74 4.28
C ALA A 148 -6.85 29.57 4.25
N GLN A 149 -7.35 28.59 3.49
CA GLN A 149 -8.78 28.43 3.24
C GLN A 149 -9.32 27.08 3.73
N TRP A 150 -8.48 26.05 3.81
CA TRP A 150 -8.87 24.69 4.11
C TRP A 150 -8.43 24.35 5.54
N ARG A 151 -9.12 23.41 6.19
CA ARG A 151 -8.77 23.00 7.55
C ARG A 151 -8.22 21.58 7.56
N LEU A 152 -7.01 21.42 8.11
CA LEU A 152 -6.40 20.13 8.38
C LEU A 152 -6.81 19.63 9.75
N LYS A 153 -7.31 18.40 9.82
CA LYS A 153 -7.53 17.65 11.06
C LYS A 153 -6.68 16.38 10.99
N MET A 154 -5.72 16.26 11.89
CA MET A 154 -4.97 15.01 12.00
C MET A 154 -5.80 13.96 12.73
N LEU A 155 -5.71 12.70 12.28
CA LEU A 155 -6.32 11.56 12.98
C LEU A 155 -5.27 10.84 13.84
N PRO A 156 -5.68 10.10 14.89
CA PRO A 156 -4.74 9.39 15.75
C PRO A 156 -3.76 8.52 14.96
N PRO A 157 -2.44 8.65 15.20
CA PRO A 157 -1.45 7.86 14.48
C PRO A 157 -1.53 6.40 14.92
N GLY A 158 -1.66 5.51 13.95
CA GLY A 158 -1.51 4.06 14.14
C GLY A 158 -0.23 3.59 13.47
N ARG A 159 -0.35 2.54 12.65
CA ARG A 159 0.74 2.09 11.77
C ARG A 159 0.87 2.98 10.52
N SER A 160 -0.13 3.78 10.18
CA SER A 160 -0.16 4.73 9.06
C SER A 160 -0.42 6.17 9.49
N CYS A 161 -0.16 7.12 8.59
CA CYS A 161 -0.42 8.54 8.82
C CYS A 161 -1.74 8.93 8.14
N LYS A 162 -2.81 9.09 8.94
CA LYS A 162 -4.14 9.47 8.46
C LYS A 162 -4.46 10.91 8.82
N PHE A 163 -5.01 11.66 7.88
CA PHE A 163 -5.47 13.03 8.12
C PHE A 163 -6.62 13.39 7.20
N GLN A 164 -7.45 14.30 7.70
CA GLN A 164 -8.62 14.79 7.02
C GLN A 164 -8.41 16.24 6.62
N ILE A 165 -8.75 16.58 5.39
CA ILE A 165 -8.78 17.96 4.92
C ILE A 165 -10.23 18.35 4.66
N ARG A 166 -10.68 19.43 5.31
CA ARG A 166 -12.00 20.02 5.10
C ARG A 166 -11.87 21.26 4.22
N LYS A 167 -12.56 21.22 3.09
CA LYS A 167 -12.67 22.35 2.14
C LYS A 167 -13.65 23.43 2.65
N PRO A 168 -13.62 24.64 2.07
CA PRO A 168 -14.56 25.71 2.40
C PRO A 168 -16.03 25.32 2.22
N ASN A 169 -16.32 24.47 1.23
CA ASN A 169 -17.66 23.92 0.98
C ASN A 169 -18.06 22.78 1.92
N ASN A 170 -17.38 22.61 3.06
CA ASN A 170 -17.55 21.53 4.04
C ASN A 170 -17.30 20.11 3.51
N LYS A 171 -16.89 19.92 2.25
CA LYS A 171 -16.50 18.60 1.73
C LYS A 171 -15.24 18.12 2.45
N ARG A 172 -15.30 16.90 2.94
CA ARG A 172 -14.21 16.22 3.64
C ARG A 172 -13.44 15.35 2.66
N ILE A 173 -12.12 15.33 2.79
CA ILE A 173 -11.23 14.42 2.09
C ILE A 173 -10.41 13.71 3.16
N LEU A 174 -10.53 12.40 3.25
CA LEU A 174 -9.72 11.58 4.12
C LEU A 174 -8.53 11.02 3.32
N ILE A 175 -7.31 11.30 3.80
CA ILE A 175 -6.07 10.87 3.16
C ILE A 175 -5.32 9.97 4.13
N GLU A 176 -4.87 8.82 3.64
CA GLU A 176 -4.00 7.90 4.35
C GLU A 176 -2.68 7.77 3.60
N LEU A 177 -1.59 8.21 4.24
CA LEU A 177 -0.24 8.00 3.75
C LEU A 177 0.29 6.69 4.32
N LEU A 178 0.45 5.73 3.42
CA LEU A 178 1.24 4.54 3.62
C LEU A 178 2.69 4.88 3.31
N PHE A 179 3.62 4.15 3.89
CA PHE A 179 5.04 4.29 3.61
C PHE A 179 5.70 2.93 3.63
N GLY A 180 6.76 2.80 2.87
CA GLY A 180 7.43 1.50 2.74
C GLY A 180 8.74 1.59 1.99
N VAL A 181 9.55 0.55 2.16
CA VAL A 181 10.82 0.39 1.46
C VAL A 181 10.59 -0.55 0.29
N ARG A 182 11.10 -0.16 -0.88
CA ARG A 182 10.97 -0.98 -2.09
C ARG A 182 11.80 -2.26 -1.95
N ARG A 183 11.23 -3.39 -2.35
CA ARG A 183 11.95 -4.65 -2.45
C ARG A 183 12.75 -4.65 -3.74
N SER A 184 14.07 -4.39 -3.64
CA SER A 184 14.96 -4.33 -4.82
C SER A 184 14.41 -3.36 -5.90
N LEU A 185 14.72 -3.59 -7.17
CA LEU A 185 14.19 -2.82 -8.31
C LEU A 185 12.81 -3.32 -8.78
N SER A 186 11.95 -3.79 -7.86
CA SER A 186 10.61 -4.31 -8.18
C SER A 186 9.48 -3.37 -7.75
N ASP A 187 8.25 -3.68 -8.14
CA ASP A 187 7.02 -3.00 -7.74
C ASP A 187 6.45 -3.48 -6.40
N LEU A 188 7.20 -4.32 -5.69
CA LEU A 188 6.85 -4.81 -4.36
C LEU A 188 7.47 -3.94 -3.27
N PHE A 189 6.72 -3.77 -2.19
CA PHE A 189 7.14 -2.93 -1.07
C PHE A 189 6.95 -3.67 0.25
N PHE A 190 7.85 -3.41 1.20
CA PHE A 190 7.59 -3.68 2.60
C PHE A 190 6.99 -2.43 3.21
N SER A 191 5.69 -2.49 3.52
CA SER A 191 4.88 -1.35 3.92
C SER A 191 4.25 -1.52 5.29
N ASN A 192 3.71 -0.42 5.77
CA ASN A 192 3.02 -0.30 7.05
C ASN A 192 1.54 -0.70 7.00
N GLN A 193 1.07 -1.40 5.95
CA GLN A 193 -0.30 -1.89 5.88
C GLN A 193 -0.64 -2.73 7.12
N SER A 194 -1.83 -2.50 7.66
CA SER A 194 -2.36 -3.28 8.77
C SER A 194 -2.95 -4.58 8.24
N SER A 195 -2.49 -5.70 8.77
CA SER A 195 -3.29 -6.93 8.83
C SER A 195 -4.08 -6.89 10.14
N ASP A 196 -5.28 -7.50 10.18
CA ASP A 196 -6.10 -7.66 11.40
C ASP A 196 -5.40 -8.48 12.51
N ALA A 197 -4.15 -8.90 12.30
CA ALA A 197 -3.30 -9.49 13.32
C ALA A 197 -2.93 -8.47 14.42
N ILE A 198 -3.71 -8.49 15.50
CA ILE A 198 -3.56 -7.75 16.77
C ILE A 198 -2.14 -7.87 17.40
N PHE A 199 -1.32 -8.82 16.96
CA PHE A 199 -0.02 -9.16 17.57
C PHE A 199 1.22 -8.92 16.68
N MET A 200 1.15 -8.06 15.66
CA MET A 200 2.33 -7.78 14.84
C MET A 200 3.38 -6.93 15.58
N PRO A 201 4.67 -7.32 15.56
CA PRO A 201 5.74 -6.51 16.11
C PRO A 201 5.75 -5.09 15.53
N LYS A 202 6.18 -4.11 16.33
CA LYS A 202 6.30 -2.71 15.90
C LYS A 202 7.34 -2.51 14.79
N THR A 203 8.28 -3.44 14.68
CA THR A 203 9.36 -3.46 13.68
C THR A 203 9.05 -4.36 12.48
N ALA A 204 7.90 -5.02 12.45
CA ALA A 204 7.49 -5.87 11.32
C ALA A 204 6.88 -5.01 10.21
N TRP A 205 7.43 -5.08 9.01
CA TRP A 205 6.92 -4.44 7.79
C TRP A 205 6.33 -5.50 6.86
N LEU A 206 5.06 -5.34 6.46
CA LEU A 206 4.35 -6.36 5.67
C LEU A 206 4.69 -6.23 4.19
N GLU A 207 4.89 -7.36 3.53
CA GLU A 207 4.98 -7.37 2.07
C GLU A 207 3.65 -6.93 1.46
N SER A 208 3.72 -5.94 0.57
CA SER A 208 2.56 -5.30 -0.03
C SER A 208 2.69 -5.23 -1.54
N TYR A 209 1.55 -5.50 -2.18
CA TYR A 209 1.40 -5.60 -3.64
C TYR A 209 0.67 -4.38 -4.23
N VAL A 210 0.28 -3.40 -3.41
CA VAL A 210 -0.64 -2.33 -3.85
C VAL A 210 -0.09 -1.44 -4.96
N VAL A 211 1.24 -1.31 -5.09
CA VAL A 211 1.84 -0.59 -6.22
C VAL A 211 1.77 -1.43 -7.50
N ALA A 212 2.00 -2.74 -7.40
CA ALA A 212 1.82 -3.66 -8.51
C ALA A 212 0.33 -3.72 -8.94
N GLU A 213 -0.61 -3.72 -8.00
CA GLU A 213 -2.06 -3.63 -8.26
C GLU A 213 -2.43 -2.32 -8.95
N ALA A 214 -1.97 -1.18 -8.42
CA ALA A 214 -2.24 0.12 -9.03
C ALA A 214 -1.67 0.20 -10.46
N LYS A 215 -0.48 -0.38 -10.69
CA LYS A 215 0.09 -0.51 -12.03
C LYS A 215 -0.73 -1.43 -12.93
N PHE A 216 -1.23 -2.55 -12.42
CA PHE A 216 -2.10 -3.47 -13.16
C PHE A 216 -3.35 -2.76 -13.65
N PHE A 217 -4.11 -2.09 -12.77
CA PHE A 217 -5.31 -1.37 -13.17
C PHE A 217 -5.03 -0.22 -14.13
N ARG A 218 -3.89 0.46 -13.96
CA ARG A 218 -3.44 1.48 -14.92
C ARG A 218 -3.16 0.88 -16.31
N HIS A 219 -2.47 -0.26 -16.35
CA HIS A 219 -2.18 -0.98 -17.59
C HIS A 219 -3.45 -1.44 -18.29
N VAL A 220 -4.41 -2.02 -17.56
CA VAL A 220 -5.74 -2.38 -18.08
C VAL A 220 -6.45 -1.14 -18.63
N ALA A 221 -6.47 -0.04 -17.89
CA ALA A 221 -7.14 1.19 -18.32
C ALA A 221 -6.54 1.79 -19.59
N THR A 222 -5.25 1.61 -19.85
CA THR A 222 -4.60 2.08 -21.09
C THR A 222 -4.97 1.28 -22.32
N GLN A 223 -5.39 0.03 -22.15
CA GLN A 223 -5.70 -0.89 -23.25
C GLN A 223 -7.19 -1.14 -23.43
N ALA A 224 -7.98 -0.96 -22.37
CA ALA A 224 -9.40 -1.21 -22.40
C ALA A 224 -10.12 -0.24 -23.38
N PRO A 225 -11.20 -0.68 -24.03
CA PRO A 225 -12.06 0.20 -24.82
C PRO A 225 -12.57 1.39 -24.00
N ARG A 226 -12.79 2.55 -24.64
CA ARG A 226 -13.30 3.77 -23.96
C ARG A 226 -14.63 3.55 -23.24
N ASP A 227 -15.45 2.63 -23.74
CA ASP A 227 -16.74 2.23 -23.17
C ASP A 227 -16.64 0.99 -22.27
N SER A 228 -15.46 0.72 -21.72
CA SER A 228 -15.24 -0.41 -20.82
C SER A 228 -15.90 -0.22 -19.45
N PHE A 229 -16.46 -1.31 -18.94
CA PHE A 229 -17.26 -1.42 -17.73
C PHE A 229 -16.59 -2.30 -16.67
N HIS A 230 -15.33 -2.72 -16.83
CA HIS A 230 -14.63 -3.58 -15.85
C HIS A 230 -14.63 -3.01 -14.42
N LEU A 231 -14.36 -1.72 -14.25
CA LEU A 231 -14.43 -1.06 -12.94
C LEU A 231 -15.87 -0.94 -12.43
N LYS A 232 -16.86 -0.80 -13.34
CA LYS A 232 -18.28 -0.81 -12.98
C LYS A 232 -18.73 -2.18 -12.48
N CYS A 233 -18.22 -3.26 -13.07
CA CYS A 233 -18.47 -4.61 -12.59
C CYS A 233 -17.93 -4.78 -11.18
N LEU A 234 -16.66 -4.41 -10.95
CA LEU A 234 -16.05 -4.48 -9.62
C LEU A 234 -16.81 -3.61 -8.59
N GLN A 235 -17.22 -2.40 -8.95
CA GLN A 235 -18.05 -1.53 -8.10
C GLN A 235 -19.35 -2.20 -7.67
N VAL A 236 -20.08 -2.82 -8.61
CA VAL A 236 -21.34 -3.48 -8.29
C VAL A 236 -21.09 -4.71 -7.42
N CYS A 237 -20.11 -5.56 -7.76
CA CYS A 237 -19.79 -6.74 -6.96
C CYS A 237 -19.39 -6.37 -5.52
N THR A 238 -18.56 -5.34 -5.32
CA THR A 238 -18.16 -4.90 -3.97
C THR A 238 -19.33 -4.37 -3.14
N ARG A 239 -20.37 -3.82 -3.79
CA ARG A 239 -21.61 -3.38 -3.11
C ARG A 239 -22.49 -4.56 -2.73
N ILE A 240 -22.63 -5.54 -3.61
CA ILE A 240 -23.47 -6.71 -3.34
C ILE A 240 -22.88 -7.53 -2.18
N LEU A 241 -21.54 -7.55 -2.02
CA LEU A 241 -20.88 -8.21 -0.89
C LEU A 241 -21.05 -7.51 0.47
N VAL A 242 -21.65 -6.33 0.54
CA VAL A 242 -21.92 -5.68 1.84
C VAL A 242 -22.77 -6.64 2.68
N ASP A 243 -22.34 -6.84 3.93
CA ASP A 243 -22.88 -7.78 4.93
C ASP A 243 -22.51 -9.26 4.74
N THR A 244 -21.49 -9.56 3.92
CA THR A 244 -20.89 -10.92 3.82
C THR A 244 -19.51 -10.99 4.46
N SER A 245 -19.01 -12.20 4.71
CA SER A 245 -17.64 -12.46 5.14
C SER A 245 -16.59 -12.24 4.03
N PHE A 246 -17.02 -12.03 2.79
CA PHE A 246 -16.12 -11.83 1.65
C PHE A 246 -15.48 -10.44 1.66
N SER A 247 -14.14 -10.42 1.64
CA SER A 247 -13.39 -9.16 1.52
C SER A 247 -13.52 -8.56 0.12
N THR A 248 -13.48 -7.23 0.03
CA THR A 248 -13.36 -6.51 -1.26
C THR A 248 -12.09 -6.91 -2.02
N TYR A 249 -11.04 -7.30 -1.30
CA TYR A 249 -9.78 -7.80 -1.88
C TYR A 249 -9.96 -9.13 -2.62
N THR A 250 -10.87 -10.00 -2.14
CA THR A 250 -11.24 -11.25 -2.81
C THR A 250 -11.78 -10.96 -4.21
N LEU A 251 -12.75 -10.06 -4.34
CA LEU A 251 -13.30 -9.68 -5.65
C LEU A 251 -12.29 -8.98 -6.54
N LYS A 252 -11.48 -8.09 -5.96
CA LYS A 252 -10.40 -7.43 -6.69
C LYS A 252 -9.52 -8.49 -7.36
N THR A 253 -9.13 -9.51 -6.61
CA THR A 253 -8.30 -10.62 -7.11
C THR A 253 -9.02 -11.43 -8.20
N VAL A 254 -10.30 -11.77 -8.01
CA VAL A 254 -11.11 -12.46 -9.04
C VAL A 254 -11.17 -11.65 -10.33
N VAL A 255 -11.46 -10.35 -10.24
CA VAL A 255 -11.54 -9.46 -11.40
C VAL A 255 -10.17 -9.32 -12.09
N MET A 256 -9.07 -9.26 -11.34
CA MET A 256 -7.73 -9.24 -11.92
C MET A 256 -7.44 -10.50 -12.74
N HIS A 257 -7.78 -11.69 -12.24
CA HIS A 257 -7.66 -12.94 -12.99
C HIS A 257 -8.52 -12.92 -14.27
N LEU A 258 -9.78 -12.52 -14.16
CA LEU A 258 -10.68 -12.43 -15.31
C LEU A 258 -10.22 -11.39 -16.35
N LEU A 259 -9.60 -10.29 -15.92
CA LEU A 259 -9.04 -9.28 -16.84
C LEU A 259 -7.84 -9.80 -17.65
N THR A 260 -7.18 -10.87 -17.19
CA THR A 260 -6.11 -11.54 -17.94
C THR A 260 -6.59 -12.70 -18.80
N SER A 261 -7.69 -13.36 -18.44
CA SER A 261 -8.23 -14.50 -19.19
C SER A 261 -9.30 -14.11 -20.22
N VAL A 262 -10.02 -13.01 -20.01
CA VAL A 262 -11.04 -12.50 -20.91
C VAL A 262 -10.49 -11.31 -21.72
N PRO A 263 -10.60 -11.31 -23.06
CA PRO A 263 -10.21 -10.16 -23.87
C PRO A 263 -10.86 -8.84 -23.41
N LEU A 264 -10.06 -7.78 -23.28
CA LEU A 264 -10.54 -6.45 -22.84
C LEU A 264 -11.68 -5.88 -23.72
N SER A 265 -11.78 -6.32 -24.97
CA SER A 265 -12.89 -6.00 -25.88
C SER A 265 -14.26 -6.50 -25.43
N HIS A 266 -14.32 -7.51 -24.55
CA HIS A 266 -15.55 -8.08 -23.99
C HIS A 266 -15.95 -7.48 -22.65
N TRP A 267 -15.25 -6.44 -22.20
CA TRP A 267 -15.61 -5.68 -21.01
C TRP A 267 -16.39 -4.42 -21.34
N ARG A 268 -17.16 -4.40 -22.45
CA ARG A 268 -17.94 -3.22 -22.86
C ARG A 268 -19.27 -3.16 -22.13
N ARG A 269 -19.93 -2.00 -22.18
CA ARG A 269 -21.28 -1.79 -21.60
C ARG A 269 -22.27 -2.89 -21.98
N ARG A 270 -22.30 -3.32 -23.24
CA ARG A 270 -23.24 -4.34 -23.73
C ARG A 270 -23.05 -5.71 -23.09
N ASP A 271 -21.82 -6.00 -22.64
CA ASP A 271 -21.42 -7.27 -22.05
C ASP A 271 -21.49 -7.23 -20.51
N PHE A 272 -21.96 -6.11 -19.93
CA PHE A 272 -21.90 -5.82 -18.50
C PHE A 272 -22.51 -6.91 -17.61
N LEU A 273 -23.75 -7.32 -17.89
CA LEU A 273 -24.43 -8.37 -17.12
C LEU A 273 -23.70 -9.72 -17.23
N LEU A 274 -23.22 -10.05 -18.43
CA LEU A 274 -22.44 -11.26 -18.65
C LEU A 274 -21.13 -11.22 -17.86
N ARG A 275 -20.45 -10.07 -17.79
CA ARG A 275 -19.22 -9.92 -16.97
C ARG A 275 -19.50 -10.06 -15.47
N LEU A 276 -20.66 -9.60 -14.98
CA LEU A 276 -21.07 -9.82 -13.59
C LEU A 276 -21.29 -11.31 -13.32
N LEU A 277 -21.96 -12.02 -14.22
CA LEU A 277 -22.15 -13.46 -14.13
C LEU A 277 -20.82 -14.22 -14.13
N ASP A 278 -19.89 -13.86 -15.02
CA ASP A 278 -18.55 -14.46 -15.06
C ASP A 278 -17.79 -14.25 -13.74
N ILE A 279 -17.87 -13.07 -13.12
CA ILE A 279 -17.27 -12.79 -11.80
C ILE A 279 -17.87 -13.71 -10.73
N MET A 280 -19.19 -13.82 -10.70
CA MET A 280 -19.90 -14.65 -9.73
C MET A 280 -19.61 -16.14 -9.94
N GLN A 281 -19.58 -16.60 -11.18
CA GLN A 281 -19.24 -17.98 -11.53
C GLN A 281 -17.79 -18.32 -11.17
N TYR A 282 -16.86 -17.41 -11.44
CA TYR A 282 -15.46 -17.58 -11.05
C TYR A 282 -15.32 -17.66 -9.53
N LEU A 283 -15.98 -16.77 -8.79
CA LEU A 283 -15.99 -16.80 -7.33
C LEU A 283 -16.56 -18.11 -6.80
N ARG A 284 -17.68 -18.59 -7.36
CA ARG A 284 -18.27 -19.89 -7.02
C ARG A 284 -17.27 -21.02 -7.20
N HIS A 285 -16.62 -21.08 -8.36
CA HIS A 285 -15.62 -22.11 -8.64
C HIS A 285 -14.46 -22.06 -7.63
N CYS A 286 -13.97 -20.87 -7.30
CA CYS A 286 -12.96 -20.70 -6.26
C CYS A 286 -13.42 -21.21 -4.88
N LEU A 287 -14.71 -21.07 -4.54
CA LEU A 287 -15.26 -21.59 -3.29
C LEU A 287 -15.41 -23.11 -3.31
N GLU A 288 -15.89 -23.68 -4.42
CA GLU A 288 -16.00 -25.13 -4.61
C GLU A 288 -14.62 -25.81 -4.47
N GLU A 289 -13.59 -25.23 -5.10
CA GLU A 289 -12.20 -25.71 -5.03
C GLU A 289 -11.46 -25.26 -3.75
N LYS A 290 -12.07 -24.42 -2.92
CA LYS A 290 -11.46 -23.79 -1.72
C LYS A 290 -10.13 -23.11 -2.05
N ARG A 291 -10.04 -22.56 -3.26
CA ARG A 291 -8.80 -22.06 -3.86
C ARG A 291 -9.05 -20.78 -4.64
N LEU A 292 -8.42 -19.70 -4.17
CA LEU A 292 -8.26 -18.46 -4.91
C LEU A 292 -6.80 -18.05 -4.81
N ASP A 293 -6.06 -18.19 -5.90
CA ASP A 293 -4.63 -17.88 -5.90
C ASP A 293 -4.40 -16.36 -5.97
N HIS A 294 -3.45 -15.87 -5.18
CA HIS A 294 -3.03 -14.48 -5.19
C HIS A 294 -2.48 -14.09 -6.55
N PHE A 295 -2.96 -12.98 -7.12
CA PHE A 295 -2.75 -12.65 -8.53
C PHE A 295 -1.28 -12.56 -8.98
N PHE A 296 -0.36 -12.05 -8.15
CA PHE A 296 1.05 -11.85 -8.53
C PHE A 296 2.00 -13.01 -8.18
N LEU A 297 1.51 -14.08 -7.55
CA LEU A 297 2.34 -15.19 -7.07
C LEU A 297 2.02 -16.45 -7.86
N GLY A 298 3.00 -16.98 -8.60
CA GLY A 298 2.81 -18.18 -9.41
C GLY A 298 1.91 -17.97 -10.63
N ASN A 299 1.81 -16.73 -11.12
CA ASN A 299 0.98 -16.38 -12.26
C ASN A 299 1.84 -15.85 -13.42
N GLU A 300 1.81 -16.56 -14.54
CA GLU A 300 2.54 -16.21 -15.75
C GLU A 300 1.84 -15.12 -16.58
N ASN A 301 0.54 -14.89 -16.35
CA ASN A 301 -0.27 -13.92 -17.09
C ASN A 301 -0.13 -12.48 -16.56
N VAL A 302 0.78 -12.23 -15.61
CA VAL A 302 1.03 -10.88 -15.11
C VAL A 302 1.70 -10.04 -16.21
N PRO A 303 1.16 -8.86 -16.56
CA PRO A 303 1.75 -7.98 -17.57
C PRO A 303 3.23 -7.65 -17.34
N GLU A 304 4.02 -7.55 -18.40
CA GLU A 304 5.46 -7.33 -18.34
C GLU A 304 5.86 -5.96 -17.74
N GLU A 305 4.98 -4.97 -17.83
CA GLU A 305 5.18 -3.62 -17.26
C GLU A 305 5.16 -3.62 -15.72
N ILE A 306 4.70 -4.71 -15.11
CA ILE A 306 4.70 -4.92 -13.67
C ILE A 306 5.97 -5.69 -13.32
N ILE A 307 6.91 -4.98 -12.68
CA ILE A 307 8.23 -5.52 -12.38
C ILE A 307 8.14 -6.31 -11.08
N LEU A 308 8.23 -7.64 -11.20
CA LEU A 308 8.27 -8.55 -10.06
C LEU A 308 9.64 -9.24 -9.99
N PRO A 309 10.09 -9.67 -8.80
CA PRO A 309 11.27 -10.52 -8.70
C PRO A 309 11.07 -11.81 -9.52
N PRO A 310 12.11 -12.33 -10.20
CA PRO A 310 11.97 -13.50 -11.09
C PRO A 310 11.32 -14.71 -10.42
N THR A 311 11.62 -14.92 -9.13
CA THR A 311 11.09 -16.04 -8.34
C THR A 311 9.57 -15.97 -8.10
N PHE A 312 8.93 -14.83 -8.33
CA PHE A 312 7.49 -14.66 -8.08
C PHE A 312 6.64 -15.29 -9.16
N ARG A 313 7.08 -15.27 -10.42
CA ARG A 313 6.33 -15.87 -11.54
C ARG A 313 6.27 -17.39 -11.42
N THR A 314 7.34 -18.02 -10.93
CA THR A 314 7.43 -19.48 -10.75
C THR A 314 7.20 -19.93 -9.31
N ALA A 315 6.80 -19.02 -8.40
CA ALA A 315 6.52 -19.37 -7.03
C ALA A 315 5.29 -20.28 -6.94
N THR A 316 5.21 -21.10 -5.90
CA THR A 316 3.94 -21.76 -5.56
C THR A 316 2.87 -20.69 -5.34
N PRO A 317 1.72 -20.76 -6.04
CA PRO A 317 0.65 -19.79 -5.88
C PRO A 317 0.17 -19.75 -4.43
N LEU A 318 0.00 -18.54 -3.90
CA LEU A 318 -0.50 -18.34 -2.54
C LEU A 318 -2.03 -18.39 -2.55
N ASN A 319 -2.62 -19.42 -1.95
CA ASN A 319 -4.06 -19.55 -1.84
C ASN A 319 -4.63 -18.60 -0.76
N LEU A 320 -5.42 -17.61 -1.16
CA LEU A 320 -6.15 -16.69 -0.28
C LEU A 320 -7.27 -17.40 0.50
N PHE A 321 -7.83 -18.48 -0.05
CA PHE A 321 -8.85 -19.33 0.57
C PHE A 321 -8.27 -20.49 1.38
N GLN A 322 -6.97 -20.44 1.72
CA GLN A 322 -6.34 -21.49 2.54
C GLN A 322 -7.06 -21.73 3.88
N HIS A 323 -7.72 -20.71 4.44
CA HIS A 323 -8.53 -20.87 5.64
C HIS A 323 -9.79 -21.73 5.40
N LEU A 324 -10.46 -21.57 4.26
CA LEU A 324 -11.62 -22.39 3.87
C LEU A 324 -11.21 -23.84 3.58
N ALA A 325 -10.00 -24.05 3.07
CA ALA A 325 -9.44 -25.39 2.89
C ALA A 325 -9.20 -26.13 4.22
N GLN A 326 -8.94 -25.39 5.31
CA GLN A 326 -8.59 -25.94 6.62
C GLN A 326 -9.76 -25.99 7.60
N ASP A 327 -10.77 -25.13 7.42
CA ASP A 327 -11.94 -25.03 8.28
C ASP A 327 -13.22 -25.32 7.48
N PRO A 328 -13.80 -26.53 7.61
CA PRO A 328 -15.04 -26.90 6.94
C PRO A 328 -16.25 -26.06 7.35
N VAL A 329 -16.27 -25.52 8.58
CA VAL A 329 -17.38 -24.69 9.06
C VAL A 329 -17.35 -23.33 8.37
N ALA A 330 -16.17 -22.69 8.33
CA ALA A 330 -15.97 -21.44 7.61
C ALA A 330 -16.26 -21.60 6.11
N HIS A 331 -15.89 -22.75 5.52
CA HIS A 331 -16.24 -23.05 4.13
C HIS A 331 -17.75 -23.18 3.90
N ALA A 332 -18.45 -23.92 4.77
CA ALA A 332 -19.90 -24.08 4.66
C ALA A 332 -20.63 -22.74 4.86
N GLU A 333 -20.12 -21.87 5.73
CA GLU A 333 -20.63 -20.51 5.91
C GLU A 333 -20.43 -19.65 4.66
N ALA A 334 -19.21 -19.61 4.11
CA ALA A 334 -18.94 -18.87 2.87
C ALA A 334 -19.80 -19.37 1.68
N MET A 335 -20.07 -20.68 1.60
CA MET A 335 -20.97 -21.25 0.57
C MET A 335 -22.43 -20.84 0.77
N ARG A 336 -22.91 -20.76 2.02
CA ARG A 336 -24.27 -20.26 2.32
C ARG A 336 -24.38 -18.79 1.95
N GLU A 337 -23.46 -17.96 2.42
CA GLU A 337 -23.43 -16.53 2.11
C GLU A 337 -23.38 -16.28 0.59
N PHE A 338 -22.61 -17.09 -0.14
CA PHE A 338 -22.58 -16.99 -1.61
C PHE A 338 -23.92 -17.32 -2.25
N THR A 339 -24.66 -18.31 -1.72
CA THR A 339 -25.98 -18.68 -2.22
C THR A 339 -26.97 -17.55 -2.01
N ASP A 340 -27.01 -16.99 -0.80
CA ASP A 340 -27.86 -15.83 -0.47
C ASP A 340 -27.52 -14.61 -1.34
N LEU A 341 -26.25 -14.50 -1.76
CA LEU A 341 -25.79 -13.43 -2.63
C LEU A 341 -26.23 -13.60 -4.08
N GLN A 342 -26.48 -14.82 -4.56
CA GLN A 342 -27.05 -15.04 -5.90
C GLN A 342 -28.51 -14.58 -6.00
N ASP A 343 -29.21 -14.55 -4.87
CA ASP A 343 -30.62 -14.17 -4.79
C ASP A 343 -30.83 -12.64 -4.65
N ARG A 344 -29.75 -11.87 -4.43
CA ARG A 344 -29.72 -10.39 -4.32
C ARG A 344 -29.49 -9.73 -5.67
#